data_AF-A0A4V2T406-F1
#
_entry.id   AF-A0A4V2T406-F1
#
_cell.length_a   1.000
_cell.length_b   1.000
_cell.length_c   1.000
_cell.angle_alpha   90.00
_cell.angle_beta   90.00
_cell.angle_gamma   90.00
#
_symmetry.space_group_name_H-M   'P 1'
#
loop_
_entity.id
_entity.type
_entity.pdbx_description
1 polymer ?
#
loop_
_entity_poly.entity_id
_entity_poly.type
_entity_poly.pdbx_seq_one_letter_code
_entity_poly.pdbx_strand_id
1 'polypeptide(L)'
;MELIDAIRERRSIRKFLSDPVDEKDIIEIVEAGTLAPNAENHQMCKFVAVTNTDLVEKIGKVVSNRVNPIIIACKDVEYENINHHKYFLTFF
;
A
#
# COMPACT_ATOMS: atom_id res chain seq x y z
N MET A 1 -21.06 -3.90 -7.99
CA MET A 1 -21.14 -4.13 -6.53
C MET A 1 -21.56 -2.81 -5.92
N GLU A 2 -22.50 -2.83 -4.98
CA GLU A 2 -22.93 -1.62 -4.28
C GLU A 2 -21.88 -1.19 -3.25
N LEU A 3 -21.84 0.11 -2.93
CA LEU A 3 -20.82 0.69 -2.05
C LEU A 3 -20.69 -0.03 -0.70
N ILE A 4 -21.82 -0.35 -0.06
CA ILE A 4 -21.83 -0.97 1.27
C ILE A 4 -21.23 -2.39 1.22
N ASP A 5 -21.47 -3.13 0.14
CA ASP A 5 -20.92 -4.46 -0.05
C ASP A 5 -19.40 -4.36 -0.30
N ALA A 6 -18.98 -3.40 -1.11
CA ALA A 6 -17.57 -3.13 -1.37
C ALA A 6 -16.77 -2.88 -0.09
N ILE A 7 -17.35 -2.13 0.85
CA ILE A 7 -16.72 -1.82 2.14
C ILE A 7 -16.64 -3.08 3.01
N ARG A 8 -17.71 -3.88 3.07
CA ARG A 8 -17.78 -5.08 3.92
C ARG A 8 -16.89 -6.22 3.42
N GLU A 9 -16.78 -6.37 2.11
CA GLU A 9 -16.03 -7.46 1.46
C GLU A 9 -14.56 -7.10 1.22
N ARG A 10 -14.16 -5.87 1.51
CA ARG A 10 -12.79 -5.38 1.30
C ARG A 10 -11.76 -6.27 2.01
N ARG A 11 -10.81 -6.79 1.24
CA ARG A 11 -9.65 -7.53 1.72
C ARG A 11 -8.36 -6.97 1.14
N SER A 12 -7.26 -7.09 1.88
CA SER A 12 -5.95 -6.64 1.40
C SER A 12 -5.39 -7.63 0.38
N ILE A 13 -5.19 -7.19 -0.86
CA ILE A 13 -4.61 -7.97 -1.95
C ILE A 13 -3.08 -7.79 -1.93
N ARG A 14 -2.34 -8.90 -2.14
CA ARG A 14 -0.87 -8.95 -2.10
C ARG A 14 -0.27 -9.79 -3.23
N LYS A 15 -1.09 -10.16 -4.21
CA LYS A 15 -0.70 -10.81 -5.46
C LYS A 15 -1.47 -10.10 -6.55
N PHE A 16 -0.75 -9.48 -7.47
CA PHE A 16 -1.31 -8.64 -8.52
C PHE A 16 -0.99 -9.27 -9.87
N LEU A 17 -1.81 -8.92 -10.87
CA LEU A 17 -1.50 -9.24 -12.25
C LEU A 17 -0.34 -8.36 -12.74
N SER A 18 0.31 -8.76 -13.83
CA SER A 18 1.34 -7.96 -14.48
C SER A 18 0.77 -6.78 -15.27
N ASP A 19 -0.54 -6.77 -15.50
CA ASP A 19 -1.22 -5.72 -16.25
C ASP A 19 -1.13 -4.38 -15.51
N PRO A 20 -0.75 -3.29 -16.21
CA PRO A 20 -0.78 -1.97 -15.63
C PRO A 20 -2.21 -1.52 -15.35
N VAL A 21 -2.38 -0.65 -14.35
CA VAL A 21 -3.67 0.01 -14.09
C VAL A 21 -3.87 1.13 -15.10
N ASP A 22 -5.06 1.24 -15.67
CA ASP A 22 -5.41 2.33 -16.59
C ASP A 22 -5.27 3.69 -15.90
N GLU A 23 -4.71 4.67 -16.60
CA GLU A 23 -4.49 6.02 -16.06
C GLU A 23 -5.80 6.69 -15.58
N LYS A 24 -6.89 6.47 -16.32
CA LYS A 24 -8.23 6.99 -15.96
C LYS A 24 -8.68 6.50 -14.57
N ASP A 25 -8.40 5.22 -14.26
CA ASP A 25 -8.82 4.60 -13.00
C ASP A 25 -7.98 5.17 -11.85
N ILE A 26 -6.68 5.41 -12.09
CA ILE A 26 -5.79 6.06 -11.14
C ILE A 26 -6.29 7.47 -10.81
N ILE A 27 -6.66 8.25 -11.83
CA ILE A 27 -7.18 9.62 -11.65
C ILE A 27 -8.48 9.58 -10.85
N GLU A 28 -9.43 8.72 -11.22
CA GLU A 28 -10.71 8.59 -10.52
C GLU A 28 -10.52 8.22 -9.04
N ILE A 29 -9.59 7.31 -8.73
CA ILE A 29 -9.26 6.94 -7.35
C ILE A 29 -8.69 8.13 -6.56
N VAL A 30 -7.79 8.91 -7.18
CA VAL A 30 -7.20 10.09 -6.54
C VAL A 30 -8.26 11.15 -6.29
N GLU A 31 -9.12 11.43 -7.26
CA GLU A 31 -10.25 12.36 -7.12
C GLU A 31 -11.23 11.92 -6.02
N ALA A 32 -11.60 10.64 -5.98
CA ALA A 32 -12.43 10.12 -4.90
C ALA A 32 -11.76 10.30 -3.51
N GLY A 33 -10.43 10.14 -3.45
CA GLY A 33 -9.65 10.37 -2.24
C GLY A 33 -9.60 11.83 -1.80
N THR A 34 -9.54 12.80 -2.73
CA THR A 34 -9.51 14.23 -2.40
C THR A 34 -10.85 14.77 -1.92
N LEU A 35 -11.95 14.09 -2.25
CA LEU A 35 -13.29 14.40 -1.73
C LEU A 35 -13.49 14.02 -0.26
N ALA A 36 -12.55 13.29 0.35
CA ALA A 36 -12.62 12.96 1.76
C ALA A 36 -12.59 14.23 2.64
N PRO A 37 -13.35 14.28 3.74
CA PRO A 37 -13.39 15.44 4.61
C PRO A 37 -12.01 15.70 5.21
N ASN A 38 -11.63 16.98 5.26
CA ASN A 38 -10.36 17.40 5.84
C ASN A 38 -10.55 18.64 6.71
N ALA A 39 -9.74 18.77 7.75
CA ALA A 39 -9.86 19.86 8.72
C ALA A 39 -9.75 21.21 8.02
N GLU A 40 -10.75 22.06 8.22
CA GLU A 40 -10.81 23.43 7.68
C GLU A 40 -10.65 23.53 6.14
N ASN A 41 -10.93 22.45 5.41
CA ASN A 41 -10.72 22.37 3.97
C ASN A 41 -9.27 22.68 3.50
N HIS A 42 -8.26 22.40 4.33
CA HIS A 42 -6.85 22.58 3.99
C HIS A 42 -6.33 21.71 2.83
N GLN A 43 -7.04 20.66 2.43
CA GLN A 43 -6.66 19.76 1.33
C GLN A 43 -5.21 19.23 1.47
N MET A 44 -4.86 18.76 2.67
CA MET A 44 -3.48 18.38 3.00
C MET A 44 -2.99 17.11 2.28
N CYS A 45 -3.91 16.26 1.80
CA CYS A 45 -3.55 15.01 1.12
C CYS A 45 -2.95 15.31 -0.26
N LYS A 46 -1.69 14.93 -0.45
CA LYS A 46 -1.00 14.98 -1.74
C LYS A 46 -0.71 13.57 -2.20
N PHE A 47 -1.00 13.29 -3.47
CA PHE A 47 -0.82 11.99 -4.08
C PHE A 47 0.25 12.07 -5.17
N VAL A 48 1.11 11.06 -5.23
CA VAL A 48 2.08 10.86 -6.31
C VAL A 48 1.87 9.44 -6.82
N ALA A 49 1.31 9.30 -8.02
CA ALA A 49 1.14 8.01 -8.66
C ALA A 49 2.43 7.62 -9.40
N VAL A 50 3.03 6.49 -9.00
CA VAL A 50 4.22 5.93 -9.66
C VAL A 50 3.79 4.73 -10.50
N THR A 51 3.73 4.91 -11.81
CA THR A 51 3.32 3.86 -12.76
C THR A 51 4.50 3.12 -13.39
N ASN A 52 5.74 3.62 -13.24
CA ASN A 52 6.94 2.95 -13.70
C ASN A 52 7.25 1.71 -12.84
N THR A 53 7.11 0.53 -13.42
CA THR A 53 7.29 -0.77 -12.75
C THR A 53 8.68 -0.94 -12.14
N ASP A 54 9.73 -0.55 -12.86
CA ASP A 54 11.11 -0.67 -12.38
C ASP A 54 11.36 0.20 -11.14
N LEU A 55 10.74 1.39 -11.10
CA LEU A 55 10.82 2.28 -9.96
C LEU A 55 10.04 1.72 -8.76
N VAL A 56 8.84 1.16 -8.99
CA VAL A 56 8.07 0.48 -7.93
C VAL A 56 8.87 -0.67 -7.32
N GLU A 57 9.50 -1.51 -8.14
CA GLU A 57 10.37 -2.59 -7.65
C GLU A 57 11.54 -2.06 -6.83
N LYS A 58 12.19 -0.98 -7.29
CA LYS A 58 13.30 -0.34 -6.57
C LYS A 58 12.85 0.17 -5.21
N ILE A 59 11.69 0.83 -5.14
CA ILE A 59 11.09 1.29 -3.88
C ILE A 59 10.87 0.10 -2.94
N GLY A 60 10.27 -0.99 -3.44
CA GLY A 60 10.03 -2.19 -2.63
C GLY A 60 11.31 -2.82 -2.07
N LYS A 61 12.36 -2.89 -2.89
CA LYS A 61 13.70 -3.36 -2.47
C LYS A 61 14.30 -2.46 -1.38
N VAL A 62 14.22 -1.13 -1.54
CA VAL A 62 14.73 -0.17 -0.55
C VAL A 62 14.01 -0.30 0.79
N VAL A 63 12.68 -0.35 0.78
CA VAL A 63 11.87 -0.53 1.99
C VAL A 63 12.21 -1.84 2.68
N SER A 64 12.27 -2.94 1.93
CA SER A 64 12.63 -4.26 2.46
C SER A 64 14.02 -4.26 3.11
N ASN A 65 15.02 -3.67 2.45
CA ASN A 65 16.39 -3.59 2.97
C ASN A 65 16.47 -2.78 4.26
N ARG A 66 15.59 -1.77 4.44
CA ARG A 66 15.54 -0.97 5.67
C ARG A 66 14.83 -1.69 6.81
N VAL A 67 13.75 -2.42 6.51
CA VAL A 67 12.89 -3.09 7.50
C VAL A 67 13.48 -4.42 7.97
N ASN A 68 14.13 -5.18 7.09
CA ASN A 68 14.67 -6.52 7.41
C ASN A 68 15.61 -6.53 8.63
N PRO A 69 16.59 -5.60 8.77
CA PRO A 69 17.47 -5.60 9.93
C PRO A 69 16.75 -5.29 11.23
N ILE A 70 15.71 -4.44 11.19
CA ILE A 70 14.90 -4.09 12.37
C ILE A 70 14.16 -5.34 12.86
N ILE A 71 13.54 -6.09 11.94
CA ILE A 71 12.89 -7.37 12.24
C ILE A 71 13.87 -8.37 12.86
N ILE A 72 15.09 -8.48 12.30
CA ILE A 72 16.12 -9.40 12.81
C ILE A 72 16.63 -8.98 14.18
N ALA A 73 16.66 -7.68 14.50
CA ALA A 73 17.11 -7.19 15.80
C ALA A 73 16.14 -7.53 16.95
N CYS A 74 14.85 -7.78 16.66
CA CYS A 74 13.81 -8.13 17.64
C CYS A 74 13.85 -9.62 18.07
N LYS A 75 15.04 -10.23 18.25
CA LYS A 75 15.27 -11.70 18.37
C LYS A 75 14.59 -12.45 19.53
N ASP A 76 13.87 -11.81 20.43
CA ASP A 76 13.13 -12.54 21.46
C ASP A 76 11.85 -13.14 20.87
N VAL A 77 11.45 -14.33 21.36
CA VAL A 77 10.22 -15.19 21.23
C VAL A 77 9.26 -14.98 20.04
N GLU A 78 9.13 -13.78 19.51
CA GLU A 78 8.27 -13.34 18.42
C GLU A 78 8.91 -13.38 17.02
N TYR A 79 10.16 -13.81 16.83
CA TYR A 79 10.78 -13.78 15.49
C TYR A 79 9.98 -14.56 14.43
N GLU A 80 9.41 -15.71 14.78
CA GLU A 80 8.52 -16.47 13.89
C GLU A 80 7.21 -15.71 13.63
N ASN A 81 6.64 -15.05 14.64
CA ASN A 81 5.47 -14.20 14.49
C ASN A 81 5.77 -13.01 13.56
N ILE A 82 6.90 -12.33 13.75
CA ILE A 82 7.28 -11.18 12.92
C ILE A 82 7.52 -11.64 11.48
N ASN A 83 8.15 -12.80 11.25
CA ASN A 83 8.31 -13.34 9.89
C ASN A 83 6.98 -13.68 9.22
N HIS A 84 6.00 -14.23 9.97
CA HIS A 84 4.66 -14.44 9.45
C HIS A 84 3.97 -13.13 9.08
N HIS A 85 4.07 -12.12 9.95
CA HIS A 85 3.44 -10.82 9.77
C HIS A 85 4.16 -9.92 8.76
N LYS A 86 5.44 -10.19 8.47
CA LYS A 86 6.27 -9.44 7.52
C LYS A 86 5.61 -9.32 6.15
N TYR A 87 5.03 -10.41 5.65
CA TYR A 87 4.28 -10.42 4.40
C TYR A 87 3.09 -9.43 4.41
N PHE A 88 2.57 -9.11 5.59
CA PHE A 88 1.45 -8.20 5.77
C PHE A 88 1.87 -6.75 6.04
N LEU A 89 3.12 -6.53 6.43
CA LEU A 89 3.69 -5.23 6.84
C LEU A 89 4.31 -4.45 5.69
N THR A 90 4.66 -5.10 4.58
CA THR A 90 5.18 -4.43 3.38
C THR A 90 4.16 -4.48 2.26
N PHE A 91 4.00 -3.35 1.55
CA PHE A 91 3.17 -3.23 0.35
C PHE A 91 3.89 -3.71 -0.92
N PHE A 92 4.98 -4.47 -0.75
CA PHE A 92 5.89 -4.96 -1.79
C PHE A 92 6.27 -6.41 -1.50
#